data_AF-A0A833H3C5-F1
#
_entry.id   AF-A0A833H3C5-F1
#
_cell.length_a   1.000
_cell.length_b   1.000
_cell.length_c   1.000
_cell.angle_alpha   90.00
_cell.angle_beta   90.00
_cell.angle_gamma   90.00
#
_symmetry.space_group_name_H-M   'P 1'
#
loop_
_entity.id
_entity.type
_entity.pdbx_description
1 polymer ?
#
loop_
_entity_poly.entity_id
_entity_poly.type
_entity_poly.pdbx_seq_one_letter_code
_entity_poly.pdbx_strand_id
1 'polypeptide(L)' 'MHTEENNTDKPPSLLSGILGNALKSTQRYKQEAPTLETKKCPGCGAARPEGTNLRFCDFCGHQFY' A
#
# COMPACT_ATOMS: atom_id res chain seq x y z
N MET A 1 48.18 -3.97 -20.10
CA MET A 1 47.28 -4.16 -18.95
C MET A 1 46.42 -2.92 -18.88
N HIS A 2 45.14 -3.00 -19.26
CA HIS A 2 44.20 -1.88 -19.13
C HIS A 2 43.47 -2.07 -17.81
N THR A 3 43.66 -1.17 -16.87
CA THR A 3 42.94 -1.15 -15.59
C THR A 3 41.64 -0.40 -15.77
N GLU A 4 40.53 -1.10 -15.58
CA GLU A 4 39.18 -0.54 -15.55
C GLU A 4 38.94 0.06 -14.16
N GLU A 5 39.07 1.39 -14.05
CA GLU A 5 38.74 2.12 -12.82
C GLU A 5 37.22 2.27 -12.72
N ASN A 6 36.60 1.38 -11.96
CA ASN A 6 35.18 1.42 -11.63
C ASN A 6 34.92 2.57 -10.64
N ASN A 7 34.53 3.74 -11.15
CA ASN A 7 34.27 4.94 -10.34
C ASN A 7 32.77 5.07 -10.07
N THR A 8 32.31 4.55 -8.93
CA THR A 8 30.89 4.47 -8.53
C THR A 8 30.47 5.63 -7.61
N ASP A 9 31.03 6.83 -7.80
CA ASP A 9 30.76 7.99 -6.93
C ASP A 9 30.43 9.29 -7.70
N LYS A 10 29.97 9.19 -8.96
CA LYS A 10 29.47 10.37 -9.68
C LYS A 10 27.98 10.58 -9.36
N PRO A 11 27.56 11.77 -8.88
CA PRO A 11 26.14 12.05 -8.69
C PRO A 11 25.41 11.84 -10.02
N PRO A 12 24.20 11.25 -9.99
CA PRO A 12 23.47 10.92 -11.21
C PRO A 12 23.32 12.18 -12.05
N SER A 13 23.53 12.05 -13.37
CA SER A 13 23.29 13.16 -14.29
C SER A 13 21.86 13.68 -14.12
N LEU A 14 21.60 14.95 -14.44
CA LEU A 14 20.26 15.54 -14.31
C LEU A 14 19.20 14.69 -15.04
N LEU A 15 19.53 14.18 -16.23
CA LEU A 15 18.66 13.26 -16.97
C LEU A 15 18.44 11.94 -16.22
N SER A 16 19.51 11.34 -15.68
CA SER A 16 19.42 10.11 -14.88
C SER A 16 18.57 10.31 -13.62
N GLY A 17 18.68 11.46 -12.95
CA GLY A 17 17.88 11.80 -11.77
C GLY A 17 16.40 11.94 -12.10
N ILE A 18 16.06 12.63 -13.19
CA ILE A 18 14.67 12.77 -13.66
C ILE A 18 14.07 11.40 -14.00
N LEU A 19 14.81 10.58 -14.75
CA LEU A 19 14.38 9.23 -15.12
C LEU A 19 14.17 8.33 -13.90
N GLY A 20 15.10 8.35 -12.94
CA GLY A 20 14.99 7.58 -11.70
C GLY A 20 13.75 7.95 -10.88
N ASN A 21 13.45 9.24 -10.76
CA ASN A 21 12.26 9.72 -10.06
C ASN A 21 10.97 9.33 -10.77
N ALA A 22 10.91 9.44 -12.11
CA ALA A 22 9.75 9.04 -12.88
C ALA A 22 9.44 7.54 -12.74
N LEU A 23 10.47 6.69 -12.80
CA LEU A 23 10.34 5.24 -12.60
C LEU A 23 9.85 4.90 -11.18
N LYS A 24 10.43 5.54 -10.16
CA LYS A 24 10.04 5.32 -8.77
C LYS A 24 8.62 5.82 -8.46
N SER A 25 8.23 6.97 -9.01
CA SER A 25 6.89 7.54 -8.81
C SER A 25 5.79 6.79 -9.55
N THR A 26 6.13 6.09 -10.63
CA THR A 26 5.17 5.27 -11.40
C THR A 26 5.11 3.82 -10.91
N GLN A 27 6.02 3.43 -9.99
CA GLN A 27 5.97 2.12 -9.36
C GLN A 27 4.65 1.96 -8.63
N ARG A 28 3.79 1.05 -9.13
CA ARG A 28 2.55 0.72 -8.45
C ARG A 28 2.89 0.10 -7.10
N TYR A 29 2.33 0.66 -6.04
CA TYR A 29 2.37 0.03 -4.73
C TYR A 29 1.81 -1.38 -4.88
N LYS A 30 2.58 -2.38 -4.44
CA LYS A 30 2.16 -3.77 -4.49
C LYS A 30 0.85 -3.86 -3.71
N GLN A 31 -0.23 -4.26 -4.37
CA GLN A 31 -1.49 -4.50 -3.68
C GLN A 31 -1.26 -5.71 -2.78
N GLU A 32 -0.91 -5.45 -1.53
CA GLU A 32 -0.95 -6.46 -0.49
C GLU A 32 -2.41 -6.83 -0.29
N ALA A 33 -2.72 -8.13 -0.31
CA ALA A 33 -4.05 -8.59 0.02
C ALA A 33 -4.38 -8.07 1.43
N PRO A 34 -5.58 -7.50 1.66
CA PRO A 34 -5.96 -7.02 2.97
C PRO A 34 -5.75 -8.15 3.98
N THR A 35 -4.90 -7.91 4.99
CA THR A 35 -4.56 -8.91 6.02
C THR A 35 -5.69 -9.16 7.01
N LEU A 36 -6.76 -8.37 6.91
CA LEU A 36 -7.96 -8.47 7.72
C LEU A 36 -9.13 -8.78 6.79
N GLU A 37 -9.62 -10.01 6.87
CA GLU A 37 -10.94 -10.34 6.36
C GLU A 37 -11.95 -9.45 7.11
N THR A 38 -12.66 -8.61 6.37
CA THR A 38 -13.67 -7.72 6.94
C THR A 38 -15.03 -8.14 6.42
N LYS A 39 -15.96 -8.43 7.34
CA LYS A 39 -17.37 -8.58 6.99
C LYS A 39 -17.95 -7.20 6.69
N LYS A 40 -19.08 -7.15 6.01
CA LYS A 40 -19.87 -5.92 5.85
C LYS A 40 -21.07 -5.99 6.77
N CYS A 41 -21.48 -4.85 7.33
CA CYS A 41 -22.75 -4.73 8.04
C CYS A 41 -23.90 -4.98 7.04
N PRO A 42 -24.83 -5.91 7.30
CA PRO A 42 -25.94 -6.17 6.39
C PRO A 42 -26.97 -5.03 6.36
N GLY A 43 -26.99 -4.17 7.41
CA GLY A 43 -27.92 -3.04 7.48
C GLY A 43 -27.48 -1.81 6.68
N CYS A 44 -26.19 -1.51 6.59
CA CYS A 44 -25.69 -0.28 5.95
C CYS A 44 -24.47 -0.46 5.04
N GLY A 45 -23.89 -1.66 4.97
CA GLY A 45 -22.71 -1.95 4.16
C GLY A 45 -21.37 -1.49 4.75
N ALA A 46 -21.36 -0.84 5.92
CA ALA A 46 -20.13 -0.42 6.59
C ALA A 46 -19.19 -1.61 6.87
N ALA A 47 -17.89 -1.38 6.86
CA ALA A 47 -16.89 -2.40 7.16
C ALA A 47 -17.00 -2.84 8.64
N ARG A 48 -16.99 -4.15 8.87
CA ARG A 48 -17.00 -4.79 10.17
C ARG A 48 -15.75 -5.67 10.28
N PRO A 49 -14.79 -5.34 11.15
CA PRO A 49 -13.65 -6.20 11.41
C PRO A 49 -14.10 -7.57 11.93
N GLU A 50 -13.60 -8.65 11.32
CA GLU A 50 -13.80 -10.01 11.84
C GLU A 50 -13.07 -10.19 13.19
N GLY A 51 -13.53 -11.14 14.01
CA GLY A 51 -12.95 -11.40 15.33
C GLY A 51 -13.27 -10.39 16.41
N THR A 52 -14.19 -9.45 16.16
CA THR A 52 -14.68 -8.49 17.16
C THR A 52 -15.98 -8.94 17.82
N ASN A 53 -16.13 -8.62 19.11
CA ASN A 53 -17.36 -8.89 19.88
C ASN A 53 -18.40 -7.75 19.75
N LEU A 54 -18.36 -7.00 18.65
CA LEU A 54 -19.31 -5.91 18.40
C LEU A 54 -20.71 -6.49 18.26
N ARG A 55 -21.62 -6.02 19.13
CA ARG A 55 -23.05 -6.39 19.13
C ARG A 55 -23.89 -5.48 18.26
N PHE A 56 -23.43 -4.26 17.99
CA PHE A 56 -24.16 -3.26 17.22
C PHE A 56 -23.23 -2.58 16.22
N CYS A 57 -23.77 -2.14 15.10
CA CYS A 57 -23.06 -1.33 14.13
C CYS A 57 -22.97 0.11 14.63
N ASP A 58 -21.75 0.66 14.75
CA ASP A 58 -21.55 2.05 15.18
C ASP A 58 -22.09 3.09 14.20
N PHE A 59 -22.28 2.70 12.93
CA PHE A 59 -22.78 3.62 11.89
C PHE A 59 -24.31 3.68 11.82
N CYS A 60 -25.00 2.53 11.91
CA CYS A 60 -26.44 2.47 11.69
C CYS A 60 -27.23 1.84 12.84
N GLY A 61 -26.57 1.41 13.91
CA GLY A 61 -27.21 0.77 15.06
C GLY A 61 -27.71 -0.66 14.81
N HIS A 62 -27.48 -1.25 13.63
CA HIS A 62 -27.92 -2.61 13.33
C HIS A 62 -27.31 -3.62 14.32
N GLN A 63 -28.15 -4.45 14.93
CA GLN A 63 -27.73 -5.48 15.87
C GLN A 63 -27.16 -6.70 15.13
N PHE A 64 -25.94 -7.07 15.48
CA PHE A 64 -25.27 -8.26 15.01
C PHE A 64 -25.64 -9.44 15.92
N TYR A 65 -26.50 -10.34 15.44
CA TYR A 65 -26.84 -11.60 16.11
C TYR A 65 -25.73 -12.65 15.96
#